data_AF-A0A0S1MJM5-F1
#
_entry.id   AF-A0A0S1MJM5-F1
#
_cell.length_a   1.000
_cell.length_b   1.000
_cell.length_c   1.000
_cell.angle_alpha   90.00
_cell.angle_beta   90.00
_cell.angle_gamma   90.00
#
_symmetry.space_group_name_H-M   'P 1'
#
loop_
_entity.id
_entity.type
_entity.pdbx_description
1 polymer ?
#
loop_
_entity_poly.entity_id
_entity_poly.type
_entity_poly.pdbx_seq_one_letter_code
_entity_poly.pdbx_strand_id
1 'polypeptide(L)'
;MYSKSLLTLSVLSVCFSVVRSHGLITGVNGANGVTGQAFGTIESTPRDGSGAKPFQQDTSIIRDREIASGKTGGCGRTPAGGENVLSTELPKAESAGLASVGADGKVRMTLHQVNQDGAGPFTCDVDTNADGKDFQKMKVDKNVPGFAGLSRATAADIPLVASMPAGAKCTGGADGQTCIVRCRNGAAAGPFGSCVAVTQAK
;
A
#
# COMPACT_ATOMS: atom_id res chain seq x y z
N MET A 1 4.42 -45.81 -48.71
CA MET A 1 5.51 -45.23 -47.89
C MET A 1 4.94 -44.02 -47.17
N TYR A 2 4.95 -44.04 -45.84
CA TYR A 2 4.38 -43.01 -44.96
C TYR A 2 5.23 -41.74 -44.97
N SER A 3 4.63 -40.56 -45.11
CA SER A 3 5.27 -39.29 -44.73
C SER A 3 4.43 -38.64 -43.63
N LYS A 4 4.92 -38.73 -42.38
CA LYS A 4 4.32 -38.10 -41.21
C LYS A 4 4.79 -36.65 -41.17
N SER A 5 3.90 -35.71 -41.48
CA SER A 5 4.16 -34.28 -41.29
C SER A 5 4.19 -33.97 -39.80
N LEU A 6 5.38 -33.71 -39.25
CA LEU A 6 5.58 -33.28 -37.88
C LEU A 6 5.14 -31.82 -37.74
N LEU A 7 4.05 -31.59 -37.02
CA LEU A 7 3.58 -30.26 -36.64
C LEU A 7 4.43 -29.78 -35.44
N THR A 8 5.41 -28.93 -35.68
CA THR A 8 6.27 -28.37 -34.63
C THR A 8 5.51 -27.25 -33.90
N LEU A 9 4.91 -27.57 -32.75
CA LEU A 9 4.26 -26.59 -31.88
C LEU A 9 5.35 -25.79 -31.14
N SER A 10 5.64 -24.59 -31.64
CA SER A 10 6.56 -23.65 -31.00
C SER A 10 5.85 -23.01 -29.79
N VAL A 11 6.25 -23.40 -28.59
CA VAL A 11 5.79 -22.76 -27.35
C VAL A 11 6.53 -21.42 -27.23
N LEU A 12 5.87 -20.34 -27.65
CA LEU A 12 6.35 -18.98 -27.45
C LEU A 12 6.24 -18.65 -25.95
N SER A 13 7.33 -18.81 -25.22
CA SER A 13 7.42 -18.40 -23.82
C SER A 13 7.36 -16.88 -23.75
N VAL A 14 6.16 -16.34 -23.52
CA VAL A 14 5.97 -14.92 -23.22
C VAL A 14 6.56 -14.69 -21.84
N CYS A 15 7.81 -14.23 -21.78
CA CYS A 15 8.34 -13.60 -20.59
C CYS A 15 7.49 -12.36 -20.31
N PHE A 16 6.47 -12.50 -19.45
CA PHE A 16 5.80 -11.36 -18.86
C PHE A 16 6.89 -10.55 -18.15
N SER A 17 7.29 -9.45 -18.79
CA SER A 17 8.05 -8.41 -18.11
C SER A 17 7.15 -7.96 -16.97
N VAL A 18 7.46 -8.42 -15.76
CA VAL A 18 6.85 -7.93 -14.53
C VAL A 18 7.21 -6.46 -14.46
N VAL A 19 6.31 -5.63 -14.98
CA VAL A 19 6.39 -4.18 -14.85
C VAL A 19 6.39 -3.93 -13.35
N ARG A 20 7.43 -3.25 -12.89
CA ARG A 20 7.71 -3.08 -11.47
C ARG A 20 6.92 -1.88 -10.97
N SER A 21 5.74 -2.10 -10.40
CA SER A 21 4.85 -1.00 -10.01
C SER A 21 5.06 -0.49 -8.61
N HIS A 22 5.19 0.82 -8.41
CA HIS A 22 5.60 1.32 -7.10
C HIS A 22 4.87 2.63 -6.77
N GLY A 23 3.91 2.53 -5.85
CA GLY A 23 3.25 3.66 -5.21
C GLY A 23 3.15 3.37 -3.72
N LEU A 24 3.67 4.26 -2.89
CA LEU A 24 3.69 4.12 -1.43
C LEU A 24 3.13 5.36 -0.76
N ILE A 25 2.54 5.20 0.42
CA ILE A 25 2.13 6.35 1.23
C ILE A 25 3.38 6.87 1.98
N THR A 26 3.76 8.12 1.73
CA THR A 26 4.92 8.77 2.37
C THR A 26 4.52 9.70 3.51
N GLY A 27 3.22 9.89 3.73
CA GLY A 27 2.74 10.72 4.81
C GLY A 27 1.26 10.52 5.08
N VAL A 28 0.89 10.54 6.36
CA VAL A 28 -0.49 10.69 6.82
C VAL A 28 -0.58 11.99 7.59
N ASN A 29 -1.35 12.95 7.10
CA ASN A 29 -1.48 14.27 7.72
C ASN A 29 -2.63 14.23 8.73
N GLY A 30 -2.28 14.11 10.02
CA GLY A 30 -3.22 14.03 11.12
C GLY A 30 -3.83 15.37 11.48
N ALA A 31 -5.06 15.36 12.01
CA ALA A 31 -5.70 16.57 12.51
C ALA A 31 -5.03 17.11 13.79
N ASN A 32 -4.28 16.26 14.50
CA ASN A 32 -3.43 16.58 15.64
C ASN A 32 -2.09 17.23 15.24
N GLY A 33 -1.86 17.51 13.95
CA GLY A 33 -0.61 18.10 13.45
C GLY A 33 0.56 17.10 13.35
N VAL A 34 0.35 15.82 13.67
CA VAL A 34 1.34 14.77 13.50
C VAL A 34 1.31 14.24 12.07
N THR A 35 2.49 14.08 11.46
CA THR A 35 2.64 13.37 10.19
C THR A 35 3.11 11.94 10.44
N GLY A 36 2.22 10.98 10.19
CA GLY A 36 2.54 9.55 10.28
C GLY A 36 3.24 9.04 9.02
N GLN A 37 3.91 7.88 9.15
CA GLN A 37 4.59 7.19 8.05
C GLN A 37 3.97 5.81 7.80
N ALA A 38 4.15 5.31 6.57
CA ALA A 38 3.73 3.94 6.25
C ALA A 38 4.68 2.89 6.82
N PHE A 39 4.13 1.70 7.04
CA PHE A 39 4.91 0.52 7.41
C PHE A 39 5.89 0.14 6.30
N GLY A 40 7.08 -0.30 6.71
CA GLY A 40 8.15 -0.69 5.81
C GLY A 40 8.86 0.48 5.10
N THR A 41 8.50 1.74 5.40
CA THR A 41 9.14 2.93 4.81
C THR A 41 10.61 2.99 5.21
N ILE A 42 11.47 3.27 4.23
CA ILE A 42 12.90 3.51 4.40
C ILE A 42 13.16 4.99 4.13
N GLU A 43 13.42 5.75 5.18
CA GLU A 43 13.58 7.21 5.14
C GLU A 43 14.69 7.68 4.17
N SER A 44 15.77 6.90 4.05
CA SER A 44 16.87 7.21 3.14
C SER A 44 16.59 6.91 1.67
N THR A 45 15.42 6.36 1.32
CA THR A 45 15.05 6.10 -0.07
C THR A 45 14.75 7.43 -0.79
N PRO A 46 15.50 7.81 -1.83
CA PRO A 46 15.22 9.03 -2.57
C PRO A 46 13.89 8.91 -3.32
N ARG A 47 13.21 10.04 -3.51
CA ARG A 47 11.86 10.16 -4.09
C ARG A 47 11.82 10.96 -5.40
N ASP A 48 12.97 11.20 -5.99
CA ASP A 48 13.17 12.03 -7.19
C ASP A 48 13.42 11.20 -8.47
N GLY A 49 13.21 9.88 -8.41
CA GLY A 49 13.42 8.98 -9.53
C GLY A 49 12.42 7.83 -9.57
N SER A 50 12.50 7.03 -10.65
CA SER A 50 11.48 6.03 -10.98
C SER A 50 12.03 4.61 -11.15
N GLY A 51 13.35 4.43 -11.02
CA GLY A 51 14.03 3.14 -11.23
C GLY A 51 13.85 2.15 -10.08
N ALA A 52 14.03 0.85 -10.36
CA ALA A 52 13.87 -0.21 -9.36
C ALA A 52 14.79 -0.07 -8.14
N LYS A 53 16.00 0.41 -8.33
CA LYS A 53 16.89 0.77 -7.24
C LYS A 53 17.39 2.20 -7.48
N PRO A 54 17.43 3.06 -6.45
CA PRO A 54 16.97 2.82 -5.07
C PRO A 54 15.45 3.07 -4.85
N PHE A 55 14.75 3.71 -5.78
CA PHE A 55 13.47 4.42 -5.53
C PHE A 55 12.26 3.56 -5.15
N GLN A 56 12.32 2.26 -5.40
CA GLN A 56 11.18 1.33 -5.30
C GLN A 56 11.28 0.38 -4.09
N GLN A 57 12.34 0.46 -3.30
CA GLN A 57 12.71 -0.61 -2.36
C GLN A 57 11.78 -0.77 -1.15
N ASP A 58 10.98 0.24 -0.84
CA ASP A 58 10.08 0.29 0.32
C ASP A 58 8.61 0.44 -0.06
N THR A 59 8.26 0.25 -1.33
CA THR A 59 6.85 0.10 -1.70
C THR A 59 6.35 -1.27 -1.27
N SER A 60 5.21 -1.31 -0.59
CA SER A 60 4.63 -2.58 -0.18
C SER A 60 3.92 -3.26 -1.34
N ILE A 61 4.13 -4.56 -1.44
CA ILE A 61 3.43 -5.50 -2.31
C ILE A 61 2.37 -6.21 -1.45
N ILE A 62 1.10 -5.97 -1.72
CA ILE A 62 -0.02 -6.41 -0.88
C ILE A 62 -0.96 -7.32 -1.69
N ARG A 63 -0.53 -8.56 -1.91
CA ARG A 63 -1.26 -9.52 -2.75
C ARG A 63 -2.16 -10.43 -1.91
N ASP A 64 -3.41 -10.58 -2.32
CA ASP A 64 -4.36 -11.51 -1.68
C ASP A 64 -3.84 -12.95 -1.65
N ARG A 65 -3.15 -13.38 -2.72
CA ARG A 65 -2.55 -14.73 -2.76
C ARG A 65 -1.43 -14.94 -1.74
N GLU A 66 -0.67 -13.88 -1.39
CA GLU A 66 0.40 -13.97 -0.39
C GLU A 66 -0.19 -13.93 1.03
N ILE A 67 -1.27 -13.16 1.22
CA ILE A 67 -2.05 -13.13 2.47
C ILE A 67 -2.71 -14.49 2.72
N ALA A 68 -3.43 -15.02 1.72
CA ALA A 68 -4.16 -16.29 1.84
C ALA A 68 -3.23 -17.49 2.06
N SER A 69 -2.00 -17.45 1.55
CA SER A 69 -1.01 -18.51 1.78
C SER A 69 -0.24 -18.35 3.10
N GLY A 70 -0.49 -17.28 3.87
CA GLY A 70 0.28 -16.97 5.08
C GLY A 70 1.73 -16.55 4.81
N LYS A 71 2.07 -16.16 3.57
CA LYS A 71 3.41 -15.67 3.24
C LYS A 71 3.67 -14.27 3.80
N THR A 72 2.60 -13.48 3.92
CA THR A 72 2.62 -12.16 4.56
C THR A 72 1.31 -11.94 5.32
N GLY A 73 1.31 -11.09 6.33
CA GLY A 73 0.09 -10.51 6.89
C GLY A 73 -0.63 -9.52 5.95
N GLY A 74 -1.70 -8.91 6.44
CA GLY A 74 -2.54 -7.99 5.67
C GLY A 74 -1.82 -6.76 5.12
N CYS A 75 -0.66 -6.40 5.67
CA CYS A 75 0.17 -5.27 5.25
C CYS A 75 1.27 -5.62 4.24
N GLY A 76 1.33 -6.87 3.79
CA GLY A 76 2.22 -7.28 2.72
C GLY A 76 3.70 -7.20 3.10
N ARG A 77 4.54 -6.91 2.10
CA ARG A 77 5.99 -6.88 2.25
C ARG A 77 6.64 -5.88 1.31
N THR A 78 7.83 -5.41 1.64
CA THR A 78 8.66 -4.58 0.76
C THR A 78 9.82 -5.39 0.17
N PRO A 79 10.37 -4.98 -0.99
CA PRO A 79 11.56 -5.61 -1.56
C PRO A 79 12.80 -5.61 -0.64
N ALA A 80 13.04 -4.51 0.09
CA ALA A 80 14.21 -4.39 0.96
C ALA A 80 13.97 -4.79 2.41
N GLY A 81 12.77 -4.54 2.95
CA GLY A 81 12.44 -4.83 4.35
C GLY A 81 11.84 -6.21 4.61
N GLY A 82 11.40 -6.92 3.56
CA GLY A 82 10.67 -8.17 3.74
C GLY A 82 9.24 -7.91 4.25
N GLU A 83 8.68 -8.85 5.00
CA GLU A 83 7.33 -8.74 5.53
C GLU A 83 7.15 -7.55 6.48
N ASN A 84 6.07 -6.80 6.29
CA ASN A 84 5.64 -5.74 7.21
C ASN A 84 4.95 -6.38 8.43
N VAL A 85 5.74 -6.91 9.36
CA VAL A 85 5.23 -7.62 10.54
C VAL A 85 4.62 -6.63 11.53
N LEU A 86 3.32 -6.79 11.81
CA LEU A 86 2.54 -5.86 12.63
C LEU A 86 3.12 -5.64 14.03
N SER A 87 3.61 -6.69 14.68
CA SER A 87 4.24 -6.60 16.02
C SER A 87 5.54 -5.79 16.03
N THR A 88 6.12 -5.48 14.87
CA THR A 88 7.30 -4.62 14.72
C THR A 88 6.93 -3.24 14.21
N GLU A 89 6.07 -3.19 13.18
CA GLU A 89 5.73 -1.93 12.50
C GLU A 89 4.79 -1.04 13.34
N LEU A 90 3.84 -1.63 14.06
CA LEU A 90 2.89 -0.85 14.87
C LEU A 90 3.58 -0.13 16.05
N PRO A 91 4.39 -0.80 16.91
CA PRO A 91 5.12 -0.10 17.97
C PRO A 91 6.08 0.97 17.46
N LYS A 92 6.69 0.74 16.28
CA LYS A 92 7.55 1.73 15.61
C LYS A 92 6.75 2.97 15.21
N ALA A 93 5.56 2.80 14.62
CA ALA A 93 4.69 3.91 14.25
C ALA A 93 4.17 4.67 15.50
N GLU A 94 3.79 3.94 16.55
CA GLU A 94 3.36 4.54 17.83
C GLU A 94 4.47 5.38 18.46
N SER A 95 5.70 4.86 18.47
CA SER A 95 6.88 5.56 19.00
C SER A 95 7.22 6.83 18.21
N ALA A 96 6.93 6.85 16.91
CA ALA A 96 7.10 8.02 16.06
C ALA A 96 5.96 9.05 16.18
N GLY A 97 4.85 8.66 16.81
CA GLY A 97 3.62 9.43 16.90
C GLY A 97 2.63 9.10 15.78
N LEU A 98 1.37 8.88 16.16
CA LEU A 98 0.31 8.56 15.21
C LEU A 98 -0.44 9.82 14.74
N ALA A 99 -0.63 9.92 13.44
CA ALA A 99 -1.52 10.90 12.84
C ALA A 99 -2.97 10.60 13.23
N SER A 100 -3.70 11.62 13.70
CA SER A 100 -5.11 11.44 14.07
C SER A 100 -6.05 11.48 12.87
N VAL A 101 -7.11 10.66 12.93
CA VAL A 101 -8.23 10.75 11.99
C VAL A 101 -8.93 12.10 12.16
N GLY A 102 -9.28 12.75 11.06
CA GLY A 102 -10.00 14.03 11.12
C GLY A 102 -11.38 13.90 11.77
N ALA A 103 -11.89 15.00 12.36
CA ALA A 103 -13.24 15.03 12.92
C ALA A 103 -14.34 14.72 11.88
N ASP A 104 -14.03 14.88 10.60
CA ASP A 104 -14.88 14.48 9.47
C ASP A 104 -14.76 12.99 9.09
N GLY A 105 -14.08 12.18 9.91
CA GLY A 105 -13.86 10.76 9.71
C GLY A 105 -12.85 10.42 8.61
N LYS A 106 -12.08 11.40 8.13
CA LYS A 106 -11.17 11.21 6.98
C LYS A 106 -9.72 11.04 7.39
N VAL A 107 -9.08 10.09 6.74
CA VAL A 107 -7.64 9.88 6.73
C VAL A 107 -7.08 10.53 5.47
N ARG A 108 -6.14 11.46 5.66
CA ARG A 108 -5.54 12.27 4.59
C ARG A 108 -4.10 11.82 4.39
N MET A 109 -3.80 11.29 3.22
CA MET A 109 -2.53 10.67 2.90
C MET A 109 -1.87 11.36 1.70
N THR A 110 -0.56 11.28 1.66
CA THR A 110 0.25 11.58 0.47
C THR A 110 0.73 10.25 -0.09
N LEU A 111 0.28 9.92 -1.29
CA LEU A 111 0.86 8.82 -2.06
C LEU A 111 1.99 9.36 -2.93
N HIS A 112 3.17 8.78 -2.79
CA HIS A 112 4.24 8.97 -3.75
C HIS A 112 4.14 7.89 -4.85
N GLN A 113 3.78 8.31 -6.06
CA GLN A 113 3.83 7.47 -7.25
C GLN A 113 5.27 7.48 -7.80
N VAL A 114 6.00 6.37 -7.64
CA VAL A 114 7.40 6.24 -8.09
C VAL A 114 7.46 6.16 -9.61
N ASN A 115 6.63 5.31 -10.22
CA ASN A 115 6.61 5.09 -11.66
C ASN A 115 5.21 4.79 -12.22
N GLN A 116 5.13 4.43 -13.50
CA GLN A 116 3.89 4.41 -14.29
C GLN A 116 2.79 3.58 -13.65
N ASP A 117 3.16 2.47 -13.03
CA ASP A 117 2.26 1.46 -12.52
C ASP A 117 2.02 1.60 -10.99
N GLY A 118 2.61 2.62 -10.35
CA GLY A 118 2.27 3.07 -8.99
C GLY A 118 1.02 3.94 -8.93
N ALA A 119 0.30 4.08 -10.04
CA ALA A 119 -0.85 4.96 -10.15
C ALA A 119 -2.13 4.33 -9.57
N GLY A 120 -3.24 5.05 -9.63
CA GLY A 120 -4.52 4.57 -9.14
C GLY A 120 -5.41 3.92 -10.21
N PRO A 121 -6.70 3.72 -9.88
CA PRO A 121 -7.31 4.04 -8.60
C PRO A 121 -6.81 3.10 -7.48
N PHE A 122 -6.68 3.66 -6.27
CA PHE A 122 -6.46 2.91 -5.04
C PHE A 122 -7.79 2.54 -4.40
N THR A 123 -7.83 1.37 -3.79
CA THR A 123 -8.83 1.00 -2.78
C THR A 123 -8.20 1.12 -1.41
N CYS A 124 -8.95 1.63 -0.44
CA CYS A 124 -8.53 1.68 0.95
C CYS A 124 -9.51 0.91 1.84
N ASP A 125 -8.99 0.30 2.88
CA ASP A 125 -9.73 -0.42 3.90
C ASP A 125 -9.06 -0.25 5.27
N VAL A 126 -9.83 -0.43 6.33
CA VAL A 126 -9.41 -0.22 7.71
C VAL A 126 -9.64 -1.44 8.56
N ASP A 127 -8.62 -1.81 9.30
CA ASP A 127 -8.71 -2.72 10.42
C ASP A 127 -8.81 -1.90 11.71
N THR A 128 -9.92 -2.08 12.42
CA THR A 128 -10.25 -1.32 13.63
C THR A 128 -9.58 -1.85 14.90
N ASN A 129 -9.12 -3.10 14.93
CA ASN A 129 -8.46 -3.68 16.10
C ASN A 129 -6.92 -3.69 16.00
N ALA A 130 -6.39 -3.24 14.86
CA ALA A 130 -4.97 -3.12 14.55
C ALA A 130 -4.17 -4.44 14.64
N ASP A 131 -4.80 -5.56 14.30
CA ASP A 131 -4.14 -6.88 14.23
C ASP A 131 -3.77 -7.33 12.80
N GLY A 132 -4.18 -6.56 11.79
CA GLY A 132 -3.87 -6.75 10.39
C GLY A 132 -4.65 -7.89 9.72
N LYS A 133 -5.78 -8.33 10.28
CA LYS A 133 -6.56 -9.47 9.75
C LYS A 133 -7.88 -9.05 9.11
N ASP A 134 -8.66 -8.21 9.78
CA ASP A 134 -10.04 -7.91 9.39
C ASP A 134 -10.20 -6.48 8.86
N PHE A 135 -10.12 -6.33 7.54
CA PHE A 135 -10.20 -5.04 6.86
C PHE A 135 -11.59 -4.72 6.32
N GLN A 136 -12.15 -3.60 6.77
CA GLN A 136 -13.43 -3.06 6.33
C GLN A 136 -13.22 -1.96 5.28
N LYS A 137 -14.01 -1.96 4.21
CA LYS A 137 -13.85 -0.99 3.11
C LYS A 137 -14.04 0.45 3.58
N MET A 138 -13.10 1.31 3.18
CA MET A 138 -13.23 2.77 3.28
C MET A 138 -13.72 3.35 1.96
N LYS A 139 -14.43 4.48 2.03
CA LYS A 139 -14.77 5.25 0.82
C LYS A 139 -13.58 6.12 0.45
N VAL A 140 -13.06 6.00 -0.77
CA VAL A 140 -12.00 6.89 -1.26
C VAL A 140 -12.63 8.15 -1.87
N ASP A 141 -12.48 9.30 -1.22
CA ASP A 141 -13.05 10.58 -1.64
C ASP A 141 -12.17 11.33 -2.64
N LYS A 142 -10.85 11.20 -2.49
CA LYS A 142 -9.87 11.73 -3.44
C LYS A 142 -8.91 10.62 -3.78
N ASN A 143 -8.87 10.23 -5.05
CA ASN A 143 -8.08 9.09 -5.50
C ASN A 143 -6.92 9.54 -6.37
N VAL A 144 -5.92 8.66 -6.46
CA VAL A 144 -4.76 8.84 -7.33
C VAL A 144 -5.22 8.59 -8.78
N PRO A 145 -4.92 9.50 -9.72
CA PRO A 145 -5.28 9.31 -11.12
C PRO A 145 -4.64 8.06 -11.72
N GLY A 146 -5.33 7.41 -12.64
CA GLY A 146 -4.83 6.25 -13.35
C GLY A 146 -5.95 5.32 -13.80
N PHE A 147 -5.59 4.30 -14.56
CA PHE A 147 -6.48 3.24 -15.00
C PHE A 147 -5.82 1.88 -14.73
N ALA A 148 -6.47 1.02 -13.95
CA ALA A 148 -5.94 -0.28 -13.54
C ALA A 148 -4.53 -0.21 -12.89
N GLY A 149 -4.26 0.86 -12.14
CA GLY A 149 -2.97 1.10 -11.50
C GLY A 149 -1.95 1.82 -12.39
N LEU A 150 -2.32 2.22 -13.63
CA LEU A 150 -1.39 2.75 -14.62
C LEU A 150 -1.63 4.24 -14.93
N SER A 151 -0.55 5.02 -15.03
CA SER A 151 -0.53 6.38 -15.58
C SER A 151 0.86 6.71 -16.16
N ARG A 152 1.03 7.89 -16.75
CA ARG A 152 2.34 8.35 -17.26
C ARG A 152 3.16 9.10 -16.21
N ALA A 153 2.62 9.34 -15.02
CA ALA A 153 3.32 10.06 -13.96
C ALA A 153 4.46 9.21 -13.38
N THR A 154 5.48 9.90 -12.87
CA THR A 154 6.66 9.32 -12.22
C THR A 154 7.17 10.31 -11.19
N ALA A 155 7.69 9.81 -10.06
CA ALA A 155 8.21 10.62 -8.95
C ALA A 155 7.26 11.78 -8.56
N ALA A 156 5.99 11.44 -8.30
CA ALA A 156 4.93 12.43 -8.07
C ALA A 156 4.21 12.18 -6.75
N ASP A 157 4.07 13.23 -5.94
CA ASP A 157 3.25 13.21 -4.73
C ASP A 157 1.81 13.58 -5.07
N ILE A 158 0.89 12.69 -4.71
CA ILE A 158 -0.51 12.77 -5.07
C ILE A 158 -1.35 12.55 -3.80
N PRO A 159 -2.29 13.46 -3.49
CA PRO A 159 -3.14 13.31 -2.33
C PRO A 159 -4.13 12.16 -2.50
N LEU A 160 -4.21 11.30 -1.48
CA LEU A 160 -5.17 10.22 -1.34
C LEU A 160 -5.98 10.45 -0.07
N VAL A 161 -7.31 10.51 -0.17
CA VAL A 161 -8.20 10.76 0.97
C VAL A 161 -9.24 9.66 1.06
N ALA A 162 -9.31 9.01 2.22
CA ALA A 162 -10.26 7.95 2.48
C ALA A 162 -11.07 8.24 3.75
N SER A 163 -12.38 8.01 3.68
CA SER A 163 -13.32 8.12 4.79
C SER A 163 -13.46 6.76 5.51
N MET A 164 -13.33 6.80 6.83
CA MET A 164 -13.63 5.68 7.72
C MET A 164 -15.09 5.23 7.52
N PRO A 165 -15.41 3.94 7.73
CA PRO A 165 -16.79 3.49 7.83
C PRO A 165 -17.54 4.26 8.91
N ALA A 166 -18.83 4.53 8.68
CA ALA A 166 -19.65 5.26 9.65
C ALA A 166 -19.67 4.52 11.00
N GLY A 167 -19.33 5.23 12.07
CA GLY A 167 -19.29 4.67 13.42
C GLY A 167 -18.08 3.76 13.72
N ALA A 168 -17.10 3.66 12.82
CA ALA A 168 -15.89 2.90 13.08
C ALA A 168 -15.16 3.43 14.33
N LYS A 169 -14.83 2.52 15.24
CA LYS A 169 -14.08 2.80 16.46
C LYS A 169 -12.77 2.04 16.42
N CYS A 170 -11.68 2.76 16.56
CA CYS A 170 -10.36 2.16 16.70
C CYS A 170 -10.21 1.62 18.13
N THR A 171 -9.75 0.38 18.26
CA THR A 171 -9.59 -0.32 19.54
C THR A 171 -8.22 -0.97 19.69
N GLY A 172 -7.36 -0.84 18.69
CA GLY A 172 -6.03 -1.43 18.68
C GLY A 172 -4.96 -0.51 19.26
N GLY A 173 -3.72 -0.99 19.21
CA GLY A 173 -2.54 -0.24 19.65
C GLY A 173 -2.43 -0.05 21.16
N ALA A 174 -1.31 0.54 21.58
CA ALA A 174 -1.01 0.83 22.98
C ALA A 174 -1.94 1.91 23.57
N ASP A 175 -2.50 2.79 22.74
CA ASP A 175 -3.45 3.83 23.15
C ASP A 175 -4.92 3.36 23.22
N GLY A 176 -5.19 2.12 22.78
CA GLY A 176 -6.54 1.57 22.66
C GLY A 176 -7.44 2.30 21.67
N GLN A 177 -6.86 3.13 20.80
CA GLN A 177 -7.54 4.02 19.85
C GLN A 177 -6.87 3.98 18.47
N THR A 178 -6.05 2.97 18.18
CA THR A 178 -5.34 2.83 16.91
C THR A 178 -6.09 1.93 15.94
N CYS A 179 -6.14 2.36 14.68
CA CYS A 179 -6.57 1.58 13.52
C CYS A 179 -5.40 1.43 12.54
N ILE A 180 -5.50 0.41 11.68
CA ILE A 180 -4.58 0.24 10.56
C ILE A 180 -5.34 0.46 9.26
N VAL A 181 -4.93 1.47 8.50
CA VAL A 181 -5.46 1.73 7.17
C VAL A 181 -4.53 1.12 6.14
N ARG A 182 -5.10 0.33 5.24
CA ARG A 182 -4.41 -0.27 4.12
C ARG A 182 -4.96 0.30 2.84
N CYS A 183 -4.09 0.85 2.00
CA CYS A 183 -4.44 1.29 0.66
C CYS A 183 -3.58 0.56 -0.36
N ARG A 184 -4.19 0.08 -1.44
CA ARG A 184 -3.50 -0.60 -2.55
C ARG A 184 -4.17 -0.33 -3.89
N ASN A 185 -3.38 -0.32 -4.97
CA ASN A 185 -3.90 -0.15 -6.33
C ASN A 185 -4.27 -1.48 -7.01
N GLY A 186 -4.81 -1.40 -8.22
CA GLY A 186 -5.25 -2.56 -9.02
C GLY A 186 -4.19 -3.15 -9.95
N ALA A 187 -2.90 -2.84 -9.79
CA ALA A 187 -1.88 -3.28 -10.74
C ALA A 187 -1.69 -4.81 -10.69
N ALA A 188 -1.62 -5.46 -11.86
CA ALA A 188 -1.50 -6.92 -11.94
C ALA A 188 -0.15 -7.45 -11.43
N ALA A 189 0.91 -6.64 -11.58
CA ALA A 189 2.25 -6.98 -11.07
C ALA A 189 2.30 -7.03 -9.54
N GLY A 190 1.29 -6.50 -8.87
CA GLY A 190 1.09 -6.51 -7.43
C GLY A 190 0.09 -5.41 -7.13
N PRO A 191 -0.88 -5.60 -6.25
CA PRO A 191 -1.49 -4.43 -5.65
C PRO A 191 -0.40 -3.75 -4.81
N PHE A 192 0.02 -2.56 -5.23
CA PHE A 192 1.04 -1.79 -4.52
C PHE A 192 0.40 -0.70 -3.68
N GLY A 193 1.03 -0.39 -2.57
CA GLY A 193 0.54 0.63 -1.65
C GLY A 193 1.25 0.53 -0.31
N SER A 194 0.47 0.72 0.75
CA SER A 194 0.98 0.81 2.12
C SER A 194 -0.09 0.46 3.15
N CYS A 195 0.35 -0.04 4.30
CA CYS A 195 -0.38 0.12 5.56
C CYS A 195 0.15 1.33 6.31
N VAL A 196 -0.73 2.02 7.02
CA VAL A 196 -0.42 3.12 7.95
C VAL A 196 -1.20 2.91 9.24
N ALA A 197 -0.60 3.23 10.38
CA ALA A 197 -1.31 3.34 11.65
C ALA A 197 -1.86 4.76 11.82
N VAL A 198 -3.11 4.87 12.29
CA VAL A 198 -3.76 6.14 12.62
C VAL A 198 -4.48 6.01 13.95
N THR A 199 -4.61 7.12 14.68
CA THR A 199 -5.31 7.12 15.97
C THR A 199 -6.59 7.95 15.93
N GLN A 200 -7.57 7.58 16.76
CA GLN A 200 -8.72 8.44 17.08
C GLN A 200 -8.48 9.32 18.31
N ALA A 201 -7.32 9.20 18.96
CA ALA A 201 -6.88 10.14 19.98
C ALA A 201 -6.71 11.55 19.38
N LYS A 202 -7.05 12.57 20.19
CA LYS A 202 -6.95 13.98 19.80
C LYS A 202 -5.60 14.56 20.15
#